data_AF-A0A3D5WF21-F1
#
_entry.id   AF-A0A3D5WF21-F1
#
_cell.length_a   1.000
_cell.length_b   1.000
_cell.length_c   1.000
_cell.angle_alpha   90.00
_cell.angle_beta   90.00
_cell.angle_gamma   90.00
#
_symmetry.space_group_name_H-M   'P 1'
#
loop_
_entity.id
_entity.type
_entity.pdbx_description
1 polymer ?
#
loop_
_entity_poly.entity_id
_entity_poly.type
_entity_poly.pdbx_seq_one_letter_code
_entity_poly.pdbx_strand_id
1 'polypeptide(L)' 'RKIKSNEATRNMVIIVLSAYLDEEKFRMMKEYGADVCFSKPLPLPQLKQEVSRLLGLP' A
#
# COMPACT_ATOMS: atom_id res chain seq x y z
N ARG A 1 -12.54 10.94 -2.43
CA ARG A 1 -13.22 9.70 -2.90
C ARG A 1 -12.29 8.52 -2.58
N LYS A 2 -12.79 7.47 -1.90
CA LYS A 2 -11.96 6.31 -1.50
C LYS A 2 -11.65 5.44 -2.71
N ILE A 3 -10.41 4.99 -2.89
CA ILE A 3 -9.98 4.30 -4.11
C ILE A 3 -10.77 3.00 -4.30
N LYS A 4 -11.00 2.24 -3.23
CA LYS A 4 -11.72 0.96 -3.26
C LYS A 4 -13.25 1.08 -3.42
N SER A 5 -13.79 2.30 -3.49
CA SER A 5 -15.24 2.51 -3.69
C SER A 5 -15.73 2.25 -5.13
N ASN A 6 -14.81 2.12 -6.08
CA ASN A 6 -15.11 1.77 -7.47
C ASN A 6 -14.94 0.25 -7.66
N GLU A 7 -15.87 -0.40 -8.35
CA GLU A 7 -15.82 -1.84 -8.62
C GLU A 7 -14.54 -2.26 -9.34
N ALA A 8 -14.04 -1.43 -10.26
CA ALA A 8 -12.82 -1.71 -11.03
C ALA A 8 -11.55 -1.76 -10.16
N THR A 9 -11.54 -1.03 -9.04
CA THR A 9 -10.37 -0.87 -8.16
C THR A 9 -10.53 -1.59 -6.83
N ARG A 10 -11.74 -2.07 -6.50
CA ARG A 10 -12.07 -2.73 -5.22
C ARG A 10 -11.12 -3.88 -4.87
N ASN A 11 -10.69 -4.64 -5.87
CA ASN A 11 -9.86 -5.82 -5.68
C ASN A 11 -8.37 -5.59 -6.00
N MET A 12 -7.98 -4.38 -6.43
CA MET A 12 -6.56 -4.08 -6.71
C MET A 12 -5.78 -3.94 -5.42
N VAL A 13 -4.61 -4.56 -5.29
CA VAL A 13 -3.70 -4.32 -4.16
C VAL A 13 -2.98 -2.97 -4.34
N ILE A 14 -3.06 -2.10 -3.35
CA ILE A 14 -2.51 -0.73 -3.36
C ILE A 14 -1.43 -0.61 -2.29
N ILE A 15 -0.21 -0.37 -2.75
CA ILE A 15 0.96 -0.11 -1.91
C ILE A 15 1.33 1.37 -2.02
N VAL A 16 1.45 2.05 -0.89
CA VAL A 16 1.92 3.45 -0.86
C VAL A 16 3.37 3.52 -0.40
N LEU A 17 4.22 4.18 -1.19
CA LEU A 17 5.61 4.50 -0.84
C LEU A 17 5.74 6.02 -0.63
N SER A 18 5.88 6.45 0.62
CA SER A 18 6.05 7.88 0.97
C SER A 18 7.31 8.06 1.82
N ALA A 19 7.90 9.25 1.88
CA ALA A 19 9.15 9.48 2.61
C ALA A 19 8.95 9.36 4.13
N TYR A 20 8.51 10.45 4.76
CA TYR A 20 8.15 10.48 6.17
C TYR A 20 6.64 10.37 6.29
N LEU A 21 6.18 9.22 6.74
CA LEU A 21 4.79 9.01 7.12
C LEU A 21 4.71 9.12 8.65
N ASP A 22 3.99 10.11 9.12
CA ASP A 22 3.49 10.13 10.49
C ASP A 22 2.25 9.22 10.60
N GLU A 23 1.87 8.91 11.84
CA GLU A 23 0.78 7.99 12.12
C GLU A 23 -0.57 8.48 11.55
N GLU A 24 -0.78 9.80 11.49
CA GLU A 24 -1.97 10.41 10.92
C GLU A 24 -2.06 10.15 9.41
N LYS A 25 -0.97 10.37 8.67
CA LYS A 25 -0.89 10.07 7.24
C LYS A 25 -1.04 8.58 6.96
N PHE A 26 -0.49 7.72 7.82
CA PHE A 26 -0.70 6.27 7.73
C PHE A 26 -2.18 5.90 7.85
N ARG A 27 -2.88 6.45 8.85
CA ARG A 27 -4.32 6.21 9.05
C ARG A 27 -5.14 6.72 7.87
N MET A 28 -4.85 7.93 7.41
CA MET A 28 -5.52 8.53 6.26
C MET A 28 -5.33 7.67 5.00
N MET A 29 -4.12 7.19 4.71
CA MET A 29 -3.87 6.39 3.51
C MET A 29 -4.62 5.05 3.53
N LYS A 30 -4.68 4.38 4.69
CA LYS A 30 -5.51 3.18 4.85
C LYS A 30 -6.99 3.48 4.66
N GLU A 31 -7.49 4.57 5.24
CA GLU A 31 -8.89 4.98 5.08
C GLU A 31 -9.25 5.23 3.60
N TYR A 32 -8.32 5.79 2.83
CA TYR A 32 -8.52 6.08 1.42
C TYR A 32 -8.32 4.86 0.50
N GLY A 33 -7.90 3.71 1.04
CA GLY A 33 -7.87 2.43 0.33
C GLY A 33 -6.48 1.84 0.08
N ALA A 34 -5.43 2.31 0.77
CA ALA A 34 -4.15 1.63 0.76
C ALA A 34 -4.21 0.34 1.58
N ASP A 35 -3.70 -0.76 1.03
CA ASP A 35 -3.59 -2.04 1.75
C ASP A 35 -2.34 -2.04 2.63
N VAL A 36 -1.23 -1.46 2.13
CA VAL A 36 0.02 -1.29 2.88
C VAL A 36 0.66 0.05 2.55
N CYS A 37 1.36 0.61 3.54
CA CYS A 37 2.15 1.83 3.40
C CYS A 37 3.58 1.53 3.87
N PHE A 38 4.58 1.98 3.12
CA PHE A 38 5.99 1.89 3.50
C PHE A 38 6.65 3.26 3.39
N SER A 39 7.65 3.45 4.24
CA SER A 39 8.53 4.61 4.19
C SER A 39 9.62 4.41 3.14
N LYS A 40 10.02 5.49 2.47
CA LYS A 40 11.19 5.52 1.58
C LYS A 40 12.45 5.83 2.42
N PRO A 41 13.61 5.25 2.05
CA PRO A 41 13.79 4.28 0.98
C PRO A 41 13.31 2.88 1.38
N LEU A 42 12.58 2.21 0.48
CA LEU A 42 12.27 0.79 0.59
C LEU A 42 13.14 0.04 -0.43
N PRO A 43 14.10 -0.79 0.02
CA PRO A 43 14.95 -1.57 -0.88
C PRO A 43 14.14 -2.40 -1.87
N LEU A 44 14.58 -2.46 -3.13
CA LEU A 44 13.89 -3.23 -4.17
C LEU A 44 13.73 -4.73 -3.81
N PRO A 45 14.71 -5.42 -3.20
CA PRO A 45 14.50 -6.81 -2.75
C PRO A 45 13.37 -6.92 -1.72
N GLN A 46 13.29 -5.97 -0.79
CA GLN A 46 12.22 -5.93 0.21
C GLN A 46 10.86 -5.64 -0.44
N LEU A 47 10.79 -4.69 -1.38
CA LEU A 47 9.57 -4.42 -2.13
C LEU A 47 9.08 -5.67 -2.88
N LYS A 48 9.98 -6.43 -3.51
CA LYS A 48 9.62 -7.68 -4.20
C LYS A 48 9.03 -8.71 -3.24
N GLN A 49 9.64 -8.90 -2.07
CA GLN A 49 9.14 -9.81 -1.03
C GLN A 49 7.74 -9.40 -0.55
N GLU A 50 7.53 -8.11 -0.29
CA GLU A 50 6.23 -7.59 0.16
C GLU A 50 5.16 -7.74 -0.92
N VAL A 51 5.49 -7.51 -2.19
CA VAL A 51 4.58 -7.73 -3.32
C VAL A 51 4.22 -9.22 -3.43
N SER A 52 5.18 -10.14 -3.37
CA SER A 52 4.91 -11.58 -3.37
C SER A 52 3.98 -11.98 -2.23
N ARG A 53 4.27 -11.50 -1.01
CA ARG A 53 3.44 -11.76 0.18
C ARG A 53 2.01 -11.28 0.02
N LEU A 54 1.81 -10.07 -0.52
CA LEU A 54 0.48 -9.49 -0.72
C LEU A 54 -0.32 -10.17 -1.83
N LEU A 55 0.37 -10.70 -2.85
CA LEU A 55 -0.25 -11.46 -3.94
C LEU A 55 -0.41 -12.96 -3.62
N GLY A 56 0.09 -13.42 -2.46
CA GLY A 56 0.08 -14.84 -2.11
C GLY A 56 0.96 -15.70 -3.02
N LEU A 57 1.99 -15.10 -3.63
CA LEU A 57 2.93 -15.79 -4.51
C LEU A 57 4.05 -16.44 -3.67
N PRO A 58 4.55 -17.61 -4.11
CA PRO A 58 5.65 -18.32 -3.44
C PRO A 58 6.97 -17.53 -3.48
#